data_AF-A0A2P2I9F6-F1
#
_entry.id   AF-A0A2P2I9F6-F1
#
_cell.length_a   1.000
_cell.length_b   1.000
_cell.length_c   1.000
_cell.angle_alpha   90.00
_cell.angle_beta   90.00
_cell.angle_gamma   90.00
#
_symmetry.space_group_name_H-M   'P 1'
#
loop_
_entity.id
_entity.type
_entity.pdbx_description
1 polymer ?
#
loop_
_entity_poly.entity_id
_entity_poly.type
_entity_poly.pdbx_seq_one_letter_code
_entity_poly.pdbx_strand_id
1 'polypeptide(L)'
;EMGKCLDKLGVLAGDSRDSSGRGRFFPFIPEHHLIPGRIGKKSWYWDYIYYPIKEGSECCSNTAVTFHYISPTKMRELNYFLYHLRPFGVIPLERFPPALPPDRSSVPDEVLRRFSRNITR
;
A
#
# COMPACT_ATOMS: atom_id res chain seq x y z
N GLU A 1 10.54 17.56 -0.77
CA GLU A 1 11.79 17.70 0.02
C GLU A 1 12.24 16.42 0.72
N MET A 2 11.42 15.73 1.52
CA MET A 2 11.86 14.51 2.24
C MET A 2 12.48 13.43 1.32
N GLY A 3 11.83 13.10 0.20
CA GLY A 3 12.35 12.10 -0.75
C GLY A 3 13.71 12.49 -1.35
N LYS A 4 13.92 13.78 -1.67
CA LYS A 4 15.20 14.28 -2.19
C LYS A 4 16.32 14.19 -1.14
N CYS A 5 16.01 14.43 0.13
CA CYS A 5 17.00 14.31 1.21
C CYS A 5 17.40 12.85 1.44
N LEU A 6 16.44 11.94 1.45
CA LEU A 6 16.69 10.50 1.58
C LEU A 6 17.54 9.97 0.41
N ASP A 7 17.22 10.39 -0.81
CA ASP A 7 18.00 10.05 -2.00
C ASP A 7 19.46 10.56 -1.91
N LYS A 8 19.67 11.81 -1.49
CA LYS A 8 21.02 12.36 -1.24
C LYS A 8 21.82 11.63 -0.17
N LEU A 9 21.13 10.96 0.76
CA LEU A 9 21.74 10.11 1.79
C LEU A 9 21.95 8.66 1.32
N GLY A 10 21.65 8.34 0.06
CA GLY A 10 21.77 7.00 -0.52
C GLY A 10 20.67 6.04 -0.06
N VAL A 11 19.55 6.55 0.47
CA VAL A 11 18.42 5.71 0.88
C VAL A 11 17.62 5.31 -0.36
N LEU A 12 17.55 4.01 -0.63
CA LEU A 12 16.79 3.47 -1.75
C LEU A 12 15.29 3.41 -1.40
N ALA A 13 14.45 3.81 -2.35
CA ALA A 13 13.01 3.63 -2.23
C ALA A 13 12.65 2.14 -2.38
N GLY A 14 11.94 1.59 -1.39
CA GLY A 14 11.44 0.22 -1.45
C GLY A 14 10.23 0.08 -2.39
N ASP A 15 10.10 -1.08 -3.03
CA ASP A 15 8.89 -1.42 -3.78
C ASP A 15 7.74 -1.76 -2.82
N SER A 16 6.72 -0.91 -2.79
CA SER A 16 5.57 -1.05 -1.91
C SER A 16 4.41 -1.82 -2.55
N ARG A 17 4.55 -2.35 -3.76
CA ARG A 17 3.50 -3.14 -4.43
C ARG A 17 3.34 -4.52 -3.78
N ASP A 18 2.25 -5.22 -4.12
CA ASP A 18 2.06 -6.62 -3.73
C ASP A 18 2.84 -7.58 -4.63
N SER A 19 2.77 -8.88 -4.34
CA SER A 19 3.44 -9.94 -5.13
C SER A 19 2.97 -10.02 -6.58
N SER A 20 1.84 -9.42 -6.92
CA SER A 20 1.31 -9.31 -8.28
C SER A 20 1.63 -7.96 -8.93
N GLY A 21 2.42 -7.10 -8.28
CA GLY A 21 2.79 -5.78 -8.78
C GLY A 21 1.68 -4.73 -8.68
N ARG A 22 0.66 -4.93 -7.85
CA ARG A 22 -0.46 -3.97 -7.65
C ARG A 22 -0.17 -2.99 -6.52
N GLY A 23 -0.71 -1.78 -6.63
CA GLY A 23 -0.48 -0.72 -5.63
C GLY A 23 -1.07 -1.08 -4.25
N ARG A 24 -0.42 -0.58 -3.19
CA ARG A 24 -0.92 -0.68 -1.80
C ARG A 24 -1.12 0.68 -1.10
N PHE A 25 -0.51 1.74 -1.59
CA PHE A 25 -0.60 3.09 -1.03
C PHE A 25 -1.09 4.04 -2.10
N PHE A 26 -2.21 4.71 -1.85
CA PHE A 26 -2.94 5.46 -2.88
C PHE A 26 -3.12 6.93 -2.50
N PRO A 27 -2.75 7.87 -3.39
CA PRO A 27 -2.89 9.31 -3.13
C PRO A 27 -4.32 9.84 -3.34
N PHE A 28 -5.28 8.97 -3.72
CA PHE A 28 -6.68 9.33 -3.87
C PHE A 28 -7.60 8.32 -3.19
N ILE A 29 -8.89 8.65 -3.17
CA ILE A 29 -9.95 7.76 -2.66
C ILE A 29 -10.05 6.48 -3.50
N PRO A 30 -10.53 5.35 -2.96
CA PRO A 30 -10.63 4.08 -3.68
C PRO A 30 -11.35 4.20 -5.02
N GLU A 31 -12.42 4.99 -5.05
CA GLU A 31 -13.24 5.20 -6.24
C GLU A 31 -12.42 5.68 -7.45
N HIS A 32 -11.44 6.55 -7.23
CA HIS A 32 -10.63 7.10 -8.32
C HIS A 32 -9.73 6.05 -8.99
N HIS A 33 -9.36 5.00 -8.27
CA HIS A 33 -8.52 3.92 -8.79
C HIS A 33 -9.36 2.78 -9.38
N LEU A 34 -10.52 2.50 -8.76
CA LEU A 34 -11.42 1.41 -9.15
C LEU A 34 -12.29 1.74 -10.38
N ILE A 35 -12.57 3.02 -10.64
CA ILE A 35 -13.37 3.45 -11.78
C ILE A 35 -12.44 4.10 -12.82
N PRO A 36 -12.25 3.49 -13.99
CA PRO A 36 -11.38 4.04 -15.03
C PRO A 36 -11.75 5.47 -15.45
N GLY A 37 -10.74 6.30 -15.68
CA GLY A 37 -10.92 7.68 -16.15
C GLY A 37 -11.29 8.68 -15.06
N ARG A 38 -11.40 8.26 -13.79
CA ARG A 38 -11.58 9.18 -12.66
C ARG A 38 -10.32 10.00 -12.36
N ILE A 39 -9.14 9.45 -12.63
CA ILE A 39 -7.89 10.21 -12.58
C ILE A 39 -7.67 10.80 -13.97
N GLY A 40 -7.85 12.13 -14.09
CA GLY A 40 -7.73 12.82 -15.37
C GLY A 40 -6.37 12.55 -16.04
N LYS A 41 -6.36 12.39 -17.37
CA LYS A 41 -5.14 12.06 -18.14
C LYS A 41 -4.00 13.08 -18.02
N LYS A 42 -4.30 14.31 -17.59
CA LYS A 42 -3.33 15.39 -17.34
C LYS A 42 -3.03 15.59 -15.86
N SER A 43 -3.41 14.63 -15.01
CA SER A 43 -3.13 14.67 -13.59
C SER A 43 -1.63 14.48 -13.35
N TRP A 44 -1.06 15.26 -12.42
CA TRP A 44 0.29 15.06 -11.90
C TRP A 44 0.55 13.62 -11.45
N TYR A 45 -0.50 12.88 -11.10
CA TYR A 45 -0.41 11.48 -10.72
C TYR A 45 0.39 10.67 -11.74
N TRP A 46 0.15 10.87 -13.03
CA TRP A 46 0.82 10.13 -14.09
C TRP A 46 2.29 10.55 -14.26
N ASP A 47 2.64 11.77 -13.88
CA ASP A 47 4.01 12.28 -13.96
C ASP A 47 4.89 11.77 -12.81
N TYR A 48 4.28 11.49 -11.65
CA TYR A 48 4.99 11.11 -10.41
C TYR A 48 4.88 9.62 -10.08
N ILE A 49 4.14 8.85 -10.86
CA ILE A 49 4.01 7.43 -10.63
C ILE A 49 5.22 6.68 -11.17
N TYR A 50 5.94 6.00 -10.29
CA TYR A 50 7.17 5.31 -10.66
C TYR A 50 6.90 3.99 -11.41
N TYR A 51 5.85 3.27 -11.01
CA TYR A 51 5.47 1.99 -11.61
C TYR A 51 4.21 2.15 -12.48
N PRO A 52 4.12 1.47 -13.62
CA PRO A 52 2.87 1.43 -14.39
C PRO A 52 1.74 0.84 -13.53
N ILE A 53 0.60 1.53 -13.49
CA ILE A 53 -0.60 1.06 -12.79
C ILE A 53 -1.74 0.89 -13.79
N LYS A 54 -2.52 -0.18 -13.61
CA LYS A 54 -3.77 -0.41 -14.33
C LYS A 54 -4.91 0.32 -13.61
N GLU A 55 -5.83 0.92 -14.34
CA GLU A 55 -7.09 1.39 -13.75
C GLU A 55 -8.10 0.22 -13.68
N GLY A 56 -9.11 0.34 -12.82
CA GLY A 56 -10.19 -0.66 -12.73
C GLY A 56 -9.96 -1.71 -11.65
N SER A 57 -10.55 -2.90 -11.83
CA SER A 57 -10.47 -4.00 -10.85
C SER A 57 -9.05 -4.48 -10.56
N GLU A 58 -8.12 -4.28 -11.50
CA GLU A 58 -6.73 -4.70 -11.40
C GLU A 58 -5.81 -3.63 -10.77
N CYS A 59 -6.32 -2.44 -10.43
CA CYS A 59 -5.51 -1.34 -9.91
C CYS A 59 -4.83 -1.65 -8.58
N CYS A 60 -5.55 -2.40 -7.75
CA CYS A 60 -5.42 -2.28 -6.33
C CYS A 60 -5.20 -3.65 -5.72
N SER A 61 -4.21 -3.73 -4.84
CA SER A 61 -3.94 -4.97 -4.13
C SER A 61 -5.12 -5.36 -3.25
N ASN A 62 -5.36 -6.67 -3.13
CA ASN A 62 -6.28 -7.22 -2.10
C ASN A 62 -5.74 -6.94 -0.67
N THR A 63 -4.47 -6.52 -0.55
CA THR A 63 -3.80 -6.10 0.68
C THR A 63 -3.46 -4.61 0.67
N ALA A 64 -4.26 -3.78 -0.02
CA ALA A 64 -4.10 -2.33 0.01
C ALA A 64 -4.11 -1.79 1.44
N VAL A 65 -3.22 -0.83 1.73
CA VAL A 65 -2.92 -0.34 3.09
C VAL A 65 -3.57 1.02 3.34
N THR A 66 -3.41 1.98 2.43
CA THR A 66 -3.96 3.33 2.63
C THR A 66 -4.50 3.96 1.35
N PHE A 67 -5.50 4.82 1.56
CA PHE A 67 -6.06 5.72 0.56
C PHE A 67 -6.13 7.12 1.15
N HIS A 68 -5.78 8.14 0.38
CA HIS A 68 -5.83 9.53 0.81
C HIS A 68 -7.20 10.17 0.51
N TYR A 69 -7.47 11.35 1.08
CA TYR A 69 -8.72 12.13 0.91
C TYR A 69 -10.01 11.41 1.33
N ILE A 70 -9.94 10.46 2.26
CA ILE A 70 -11.11 9.78 2.81
C ILE A 70 -11.83 10.71 3.80
N SER A 71 -13.12 10.96 3.58
CA SER A 71 -13.95 11.73 4.52
C SER A 71 -14.24 10.93 5.79
N PRO A 72 -14.52 11.57 6.94
CA PRO A 72 -14.89 10.87 8.17
C PRO A 72 -16.05 9.88 7.99
N THR A 73 -17.06 10.24 7.22
CA THR A 73 -18.19 9.35 6.88
C THR A 73 -17.71 8.12 6.10
N LYS A 74 -16.88 8.32 5.07
CA LYS A 74 -16.33 7.21 4.27
C LYS A 74 -15.42 6.30 5.09
N MET A 75 -14.67 6.83 6.06
CA MET A 75 -13.88 6.00 6.98
C MET A 75 -14.78 5.07 7.80
N ARG A 76 -15.94 5.55 8.27
CA ARG A 76 -16.91 4.73 9.01
C ARG A 76 -17.53 3.65 8.14
N GLU A 77 -17.89 3.97 6.90
CA GLU A 77 -18.38 2.99 5.91
C GLU A 77 -17.34 1.89 5.65
N LEU A 78 -16.09 2.27 5.34
CA LEU A 78 -15.01 1.32 5.12
C LEU A 78 -14.74 0.45 6.35
N ASN A 79 -14.74 1.04 7.55
CA ASN A 79 -14.57 0.29 8.79
C ASN A 79 -15.69 -0.73 9.00
N TYR A 80 -16.94 -0.37 8.70
CA TYR A 80 -18.06 -1.30 8.76
C TYR A 80 -17.89 -2.43 7.74
N PHE A 81 -17.64 -2.12 6.47
CA PHE A 81 -17.53 -3.12 5.42
C PHE A 81 -16.33 -4.06 5.58
N LEU A 82 -15.19 -3.57 6.05
CA LEU A 82 -13.97 -4.36 6.18
C LEU A 82 -13.95 -5.20 7.45
N TYR A 83 -14.36 -4.62 8.58
CA TYR A 83 -14.15 -5.26 9.89
C TYR A 83 -15.41 -5.85 10.51
N HIS A 84 -16.59 -5.30 10.22
CA HIS A 84 -17.82 -5.63 10.93
C HIS A 84 -18.82 -6.42 10.08
N LEU A 85 -18.92 -6.12 8.78
CA LEU A 85 -19.82 -6.82 7.88
C LEU A 85 -19.37 -8.29 7.75
N ARG A 86 -20.34 -9.21 7.87
CA ARG A 86 -20.16 -10.65 7.69
C ARG A 86 -21.14 -11.11 6.61
N PRO A 87 -20.70 -11.25 5.35
CA PRO A 87 -21.54 -11.76 4.29
C PRO A 87 -22.00 -13.19 4.63
N PHE A 88 -23.30 -13.45 4.49
CA PHE A 88 -23.86 -14.79 4.73
C PHE A 88 -23.23 -15.80 3.76
N GLY A 89 -22.85 -16.97 4.28
CA GLY A 89 -22.26 -18.05 3.47
C GLY A 89 -20.79 -17.87 3.11
N VAL A 90 -20.13 -16.78 3.51
CA VAL A 90 -18.69 -16.58 3.29
C VAL A 90 -17.94 -16.86 4.59
N ILE A 91 -17.12 -17.92 4.59
CA ILE A 91 -16.14 -18.18 5.64
C ILE A 91 -14.85 -17.45 5.25
N PRO A 92 -14.40 -16.41 5.98
CA PRO A 92 -13.15 -15.74 5.65
C PRO A 92 -11.99 -16.74 5.80
N LEU A 93 -11.34 -17.09 4.69
CA LEU A 93 -10.19 -18.00 4.68
C LEU A 93 -8.99 -17.42 5.45
N GLU A 94 -8.90 -16.09 5.52
CA GLU A 94 -7.91 -15.40 6.33
C GLU A 94 -8.60 -14.34 7.20
N ARG A 95 -8.41 -14.43 8.51
CA ARG A 95 -8.60 -13.26 9.38
C ARG A 95 -7.41 -12.35 9.09
N PHE A 96 -7.64 -11.13 8.63
CA PHE A 96 -6.64 -10.08 8.80
C PHE A 96 -6.17 -10.13 10.28
N PRO A 97 -4.88 -10.39 10.53
CA PRO A 97 -3.84 -9.53 10.00
C PRO A 97 -2.97 -10.23 8.95
N PRO A 98 -2.48 -9.51 7.93
CA PRO A 98 -1.31 -9.98 7.19
C PRO A 98 -0.19 -10.21 8.20
N ALA A 99 0.63 -11.25 8.00
CA ALA A 99 1.90 -11.33 8.71
C ALA A 99 2.67 -10.03 8.45
N LEU A 100 3.13 -9.36 9.51
CA LEU A 100 4.04 -8.22 9.39
C LEU A 100 5.30 -8.72 8.67
N PRO A 101 5.65 -8.23 7.47
CA PRO A 101 6.96 -8.53 6.94
C PRO A 101 7.95 -7.50 7.50
N PRO A 102 9.11 -7.90 8.02
CA PRO A 102 10.30 -7.51 7.31
C PRO A 102 10.36 -8.43 6.09
N ASP A 103 10.13 -7.87 4.91
CA ASP A 103 10.70 -8.50 3.72
C ASP A 103 12.21 -8.45 3.92
N ARG A 104 12.79 -9.53 4.44
CA ARG A 104 14.22 -9.66 4.66
C ARG A 104 14.98 -9.79 3.34
N SER A 105 14.28 -10.03 2.23
CA SER A 105 14.92 -10.18 0.92
C SER A 105 15.34 -8.83 0.32
N SER A 106 14.63 -7.75 0.66
CA SER A 106 14.99 -6.37 0.25
C SER A 106 15.84 -5.63 1.27
N VAL A 107 16.00 -6.16 2.49
CA VAL A 107 16.86 -5.57 3.53
C VAL A 107 18.24 -6.22 3.48
N PRO A 108 19.33 -5.46 3.25
CA PRO A 108 20.68 -6.01 3.26
C PRO A 108 20.98 -6.76 4.56
N ASP A 109 21.62 -7.93 4.46
CA ASP A 109 21.96 -8.79 5.61
C ASP A 109 22.73 -8.06 6.71
N GLU A 110 23.51 -7.04 6.34
CA GLU A 110 24.26 -6.21 7.28
C GLU A 110 23.33 -5.43 8.23
N VAL A 111 22.23 -4.90 7.71
CA VAL A 111 21.22 -4.18 8.49
C VAL A 111 20.54 -5.13 9.46
N LEU A 112 20.16 -6.34 9.00
CA LEU A 112 19.57 -7.37 9.84
C LEU A 112 20.49 -7.77 11.01
N ARG A 113 21.77 -8.00 10.72
CA ARG A 113 22.78 -8.36 11.74
C ARG A 113 23.00 -7.25 12.77
N ARG A 114 22.98 -5.98 12.35
CA ARG A 114 23.13 -4.83 13.25
C ARG A 114 21.99 -4.71 14.25
N PHE A 115 20.75 -4.98 13.84
CA PHE A 115 19.59 -4.94 14.75
C PHE A 115 19.51 -6.17 15.66
N SER A 116 19.92 -7.36 15.21
CA SER A 116 19.95 -8.56 16.06
C SER A 116 20.98 -8.48 17.21
N ARG A 117 22.11 -7.79 16.99
CA ARG A 117 23.13 -7.56 18.04
C ARG A 117 22.69 -6.60 19.14
N ASN A 118 21.71 -5.73 18.86
CA ASN A 118 21.19 -4.76 19.84
C ASN A 118 20.03 -5.31 20.69
N ILE A 119 19.53 -6.51 20.41
CA ILE A 119 18.46 -7.16 21.20
C ILE A 119 19.06 -8.07 22.30
N THR A 120 20.34 -8.45 22.17
CA THR A 120 21.06 -9.31 23.12
C THR A 120 21.92 -8.54 24.13
N ARG A 121 21.65 -7.25 24.32
CA ARG A 121 22.31 -6.41 25.32
C ARG A 121 21.30 -5.71 26.22
#